data_AF-A7RUY9-F1
#
_entry.id   AF-A7RUY9-F1
#
_cell.length_a   1.000
_cell.length_b   1.000
_cell.length_c   1.000
_cell.angle_alpha   90.00
_cell.angle_beta   90.00
_cell.angle_gamma   90.00
#
_symmetry.space_group_name_H-M   'P 1'
#
loop_
_entity.id
_entity.type
_entity.pdbx_description
1 polymer ?
#
loop_
_entity_poly.entity_id
_entity_poly.type
_entity_poly.pdbx_seq_one_letter_code
_entity_poly.pdbx_strand_id
1 'polypeptide(L)'
;VTIFFDRRKITSAHCSCQSQRPWCQHVQETALERIRHPERATYHLPITDSLYQLNRDELLKLASMLLNYPDEIEMVDNAFQLMDELLNKNGQ
;
A
#
# COMPACT_ATOMS: atom_id res chain seq x y z
N VAL A 1 -10.87 3.03 -6.20
CA VAL A 1 -11.38 3.15 -4.81
C VAL A 1 -10.72 2.09 -3.97
N THR A 2 -10.14 2.48 -2.83
CA THR A 2 -9.54 1.56 -1.86
C THR A 2 -10.35 1.63 -0.58
N ILE A 3 -10.71 0.48 -0.02
CA ILE A 3 -11.46 0.39 1.25
C ILE A 3 -10.62 -0.46 2.20
N PHE A 4 -10.32 0.08 3.36
CA PHE A 4 -9.52 -0.57 4.38
C PHE A 4 -10.45 -1.23 5.41
N PHE A 5 -10.11 -2.46 5.76
CA PHE A 5 -10.87 -3.26 6.71
C PHE A 5 -9.95 -3.71 7.84
N ASP A 6 -10.46 -3.69 9.06
CA ASP A 6 -9.86 -4.35 10.22
C ASP A 6 -10.95 -5.03 11.04
N ARG A 7 -10.70 -6.26 11.53
CA ARG A 7 -11.61 -7.03 12.40
C ARG A 7 -13.10 -6.96 11.99
N ARG A 8 -13.41 -7.15 10.71
CA ARG A 8 -14.76 -7.10 10.10
C ARG A 8 -15.42 -5.71 10.08
N LYS A 9 -14.66 -4.62 10.21
CA LYS A 9 -15.15 -3.24 10.15
C LYS A 9 -14.38 -2.47 9.09
N ILE A 10 -15.07 -1.59 8.36
CA ILE A 10 -14.40 -0.61 7.50
C ILE A 10 -13.75 0.43 8.41
N THR A 11 -12.44 0.59 8.31
CA THR A 11 -11.69 1.57 9.11
C THR A 11 -11.51 2.89 8.37
N SER A 12 -11.33 2.84 7.05
CA SER A 12 -11.24 4.02 6.19
C SER A 12 -11.51 3.66 4.73
N ALA A 13 -11.71 4.68 3.90
CA ALA A 13 -11.81 4.53 2.45
C ALA A 13 -11.10 5.69 1.75
N HIS A 14 -10.48 5.41 0.63
CA HIS A 14 -9.80 6.38 -0.21
C HIS A 14 -10.33 6.31 -1.64
N CYS A 15 -10.63 7.47 -2.21
CA CYS A 15 -11.04 7.61 -3.59
C CYS A 15 -10.31 8.82 -4.18
N SER A 16 -9.75 8.66 -5.37
CA SER A 16 -9.08 9.72 -6.12
C SER A 16 -10.05 10.69 -6.83
N CYS A 17 -11.36 10.60 -6.56
CA CYS A 17 -12.32 11.56 -7.09
C CYS A 17 -12.23 12.91 -6.37
N GLN A 18 -12.74 13.97 -6.99
CA GLN A 18 -12.72 15.34 -6.45
C GLN A 18 -13.68 15.57 -5.26
N SER A 19 -14.38 14.53 -4.80
CA SER A 19 -15.31 14.66 -3.68
C SER A 19 -14.56 14.87 -2.37
N GLN A 20 -14.91 15.92 -1.63
CA GLN A 20 -14.37 16.17 -0.30
C GLN A 20 -14.98 15.28 0.79
N ARG A 21 -15.94 14.42 0.44
CA ARG A 21 -16.63 13.53 1.39
C ARG A 21 -15.90 12.18 1.43
N PRO A 22 -15.60 11.63 2.63
CA PRO A 22 -14.93 10.33 2.74
C PRO A 22 -15.77 9.17 2.20
N TRP A 23 -17.10 9.32 2.18
CA TRP A 23 -18.06 8.35 1.66
C TRP A 23 -18.73 8.86 0.39
N CYS A 24 -17.94 9.16 -0.64
CA CYS A 24 -18.47 9.53 -1.95
C CYS A 24 -19.24 8.35 -2.59
N GLN A 25 -20.02 8.63 -3.63
CA GLN A 25 -20.81 7.62 -4.34
C GLN A 25 -19.95 6.43 -4.80
N HIS A 26 -18.74 6.67 -5.32
CA HIS A 26 -17.83 5.59 -5.73
C HIS A 26 -17.47 4.65 -4.57
N VAL A 27 -17.26 5.19 -3.36
CA VAL A 27 -16.96 4.38 -2.17
C VAL A 27 -18.19 3.55 -1.79
N GLN A 28 -19.38 4.16 -1.80
CA GLN A 28 -20.63 3.49 -1.47
C GLN A 28 -20.95 2.36 -2.46
N GLU A 29 -20.85 2.62 -3.75
CA GLU A 29 -21.06 1.64 -4.82
C GLU A 29 -20.04 0.50 -4.74
N THR A 30 -18.76 0.82 -4.54
CA THR A 30 -17.71 -0.20 -4.38
C THR A 30 -17.97 -1.07 -3.14
N ALA A 31 -18.37 -0.47 -2.02
CA ALA A 31 -18.70 -1.23 -0.80
C ALA A 31 -19.91 -2.14 -1.03
N LEU A 32 -20.96 -1.62 -1.66
CA LEU A 32 -22.18 -2.35 -1.95
C LEU A 32 -21.96 -3.51 -2.94
N GLU A 33 -21.17 -3.29 -4.00
CA GLU A 33 -20.78 -4.31 -4.97
C GLU A 33 -20.02 -5.45 -4.29
N ARG A 34 -19.05 -5.13 -3.42
CA ARG A 34 -18.29 -6.15 -2.66
C ARG A 34 -19.15 -6.93 -1.68
N ILE A 35 -20.19 -6.32 -1.11
CA ILE A 35 -21.14 -7.01 -0.22
C ILE A 35 -22.05 -7.95 -1.03
N ARG A 36 -22.52 -7.50 -2.20
CA ARG A 36 -23.45 -8.27 -3.05
C ARG A 36 -22.75 -9.38 -3.84
N HIS A 37 -21.50 -9.16 -4.22
CA HIS A 37 -20.68 -10.03 -5.06
C HIS A 37 -19.31 -10.28 -4.42
N PRO A 38 -19.27 -10.93 -3.23
CA PRO A 38 -18.03 -11.15 -2.48
C PRO A 38 -17.00 -11.97 -3.28
N GLU A 39 -17.43 -12.83 -4.19
CA GLU A 39 -16.57 -13.62 -5.07
C GLU A 39 -15.78 -12.78 -6.08
N ARG A 40 -16.26 -11.56 -6.38
CA ARG A 40 -15.59 -10.61 -7.28
C ARG A 40 -14.65 -9.68 -6.54
N ALA A 41 -14.68 -9.69 -5.20
CA ALA A 41 -13.87 -8.82 -4.39
C ALA A 41 -12.47 -9.42 -4.20
N THR A 42 -11.44 -8.74 -4.72
CA THR A 42 -10.05 -9.08 -4.38
C THR A 42 -9.70 -8.49 -3.02
N TYR A 43 -9.33 -9.36 -2.08
CA TYR A 43 -8.79 -8.96 -0.80
C TYR A 43 -7.27 -9.06 -0.86
N HIS A 44 -6.61 -7.94 -0.61
CA HIS A 44 -5.16 -7.91 -0.42
C HIS A 44 -4.87 -7.91 1.07
N LEU A 45 -3.86 -8.67 1.46
CA LEU A 45 -3.29 -8.55 2.79
C LEU A 45 -2.73 -7.13 2.98
N PRO A 46 -2.60 -6.65 4.22
CA PRO A 46 -1.79 -5.47 4.52
C PRO A 46 -0.45 -5.53 3.77
N ILE A 47 0.02 -4.39 3.28
CA ILE A 47 1.26 -4.37 2.49
C ILE A 47 2.43 -4.94 3.30
N THR A 48 2.45 -4.72 4.61
CA THR A 48 3.44 -5.29 5.55
C THR A 48 3.43 -6.82 5.52
N ASP A 49 2.25 -7.45 5.58
CA ASP A 49 2.11 -8.90 5.50
C ASP A 49 2.48 -9.44 4.11
N SER A 50 2.24 -8.64 3.07
CA SER A 50 2.65 -8.98 1.70
C SER A 50 4.18 -8.92 1.56
N LEU A 51 4.86 -7.95 2.20
CA LEU A 51 6.33 -7.85 2.21
C LEU A 51 6.98 -9.08 2.86
N TYR A 52 6.39 -9.63 3.93
CA TYR A 52 6.91 -10.83 4.59
C TYR A 52 6.83 -12.11 3.74
N GLN A 53 6.03 -12.11 2.66
CA GLN A 53 5.91 -13.25 1.74
C GLN A 53 6.93 -13.20 0.60
N LEU A 54 7.58 -12.06 0.38
CA LEU A 54 8.53 -11.88 -0.72
C LEU A 54 9.90 -12.46 -0.37
N ASN A 55 10.52 -13.13 -1.33
CA ASN A 55 11.90 -13.55 -1.21
C ASN A 55 12.87 -12.36 -1.43
N ARG A 56 14.17 -12.58 -1.21
CA ARG A 56 15.19 -11.54 -1.33
C ARG A 56 15.19 -10.84 -2.70
N ASP A 57 15.09 -11.59 -3.79
CA ASP A 57 15.18 -11.03 -5.14
C ASP A 57 13.91 -10.25 -5.50
N GLU A 58 12.75 -10.73 -5.05
CA GLU A 58 11.47 -10.02 -5.19
C GLU A 58 11.46 -8.71 -4.39
N LEU A 59 11.96 -8.72 -3.16
CA LEU A 59 12.11 -7.52 -2.32
C LEU A 59 13.05 -6.50 -2.95
N LEU A 60 14.19 -6.95 -3.48
CA LEU A 60 15.14 -6.07 -4.16
C LEU A 60 14.52 -5.45 -5.40
N LYS A 61 13.80 -6.24 -6.21
CA LYS A 61 13.09 -5.73 -7.39
C LYS A 61 12.02 -4.71 -7.01
N LEU A 62 11.25 -4.96 -5.95
CA LEU A 62 10.26 -4.02 -5.43
C LEU A 62 10.93 -2.71 -4.99
N ALA A 63 12.00 -2.79 -4.21
CA ALA A 63 12.74 -1.61 -3.74
C ALA A 63 13.33 -0.80 -4.91
N SER A 64 13.95 -1.46 -5.89
CA SER A 64 14.45 -0.79 -7.09
C SER A 64 13.33 -0.16 -7.92
N MET A 65 12.16 -0.80 -8.01
CA MET A 65 11.02 -0.22 -8.71
C MET A 65 10.51 1.03 -8.02
N LEU A 66 10.41 1.01 -6.68
CA LEU A 66 10.04 2.18 -5.89
C LEU A 66 11.00 3.34 -6.17
N LEU A 67 12.32 3.12 -6.07
CA LEU A 67 13.34 4.14 -6.35
C LEU A 67 13.30 4.75 -7.76
N ASN A 68 12.73 4.04 -8.74
CA ASN A 68 12.63 4.53 -10.12
C ASN A 68 11.39 5.39 -10.38
N TYR A 69 10.54 5.65 -9.37
CA TYR A 69 9.42 6.57 -9.55
C TYR A 69 9.92 8.03 -9.67
N PRO A 70 9.67 8.70 -10.81
CA PRO A 70 10.37 9.92 -11.20
C PRO A 70 10.02 11.17 -10.37
N ASP A 71 8.95 11.13 -9.57
CA ASP A 71 8.40 12.32 -8.88
C ASP A 71 8.69 12.35 -7.37
N GLU A 72 9.45 11.39 -6.82
CA GLU A 72 9.67 11.28 -5.38
C GLU A 72 11.17 11.38 -4.99
N ILE A 73 11.79 12.54 -5.24
CA ILE A 73 13.17 12.84 -4.78
C ILE A 73 13.31 12.58 -3.27
N GLU A 74 12.29 12.94 -2.48
CA GLU A 74 12.27 12.73 -1.02
C GLU A 74 12.35 11.24 -0.64
N MET A 75 11.73 10.34 -1.44
CA MET A 75 11.78 8.91 -1.17
C MET A 75 13.18 8.34 -1.46
N VAL A 76 13.88 8.84 -2.48
CA VAL A 76 15.27 8.43 -2.77
C VAL A 76 16.20 8.85 -1.64
N ASP A 77 16.08 10.09 -1.15
CA ASP A 77 16.87 10.59 -0.03
C ASP A 77 16.62 9.79 1.26
N ASN A 78 15.35 9.54 1.60
CA ASN A 78 14.98 8.70 2.74
C ASN A 78 15.51 7.26 2.60
N ALA A 79 15.49 6.70 1.39
CA ALA A 79 16.02 5.37 1.13
C ALA A 79 17.54 5.30 1.30
N PHE A 80 18.29 6.33 0.88
CA PHE A 80 19.73 6.42 1.13
C PHE A 80 20.07 6.47 2.61
N GLN A 81 19.39 7.33 3.38
CA GLN A 81 19.58 7.40 4.83
C GLN A 81 19.34 6.06 5.51
N LEU A 82 18.24 5.37 5.16
CA LEU A 82 17.93 4.07 5.71
C LEU A 82 18.97 3.00 5.31
N MET A 83 19.46 3.02 4.07
CA MET A 83 20.52 2.11 3.63
C MET A 83 21.79 2.31 4.44
N ASP A 84 22.23 3.56 4.63
CA ASP A 84 23.42 3.87 5.42
C ASP A 84 23.26 3.39 6.87
N GLU A 85 22.10 3.62 7.49
CA GLU A 85 21.82 3.09 8.83
C GLU A 85 21.94 1.56 8.91
N LEU A 86 21.38 0.84 7.93
CA LEU A 86 21.41 -0.62 7.91
C LEU A 86 22.81 -1.17 7.67
N LEU A 87 23.58 -0.55 6.77
CA LEU A 87 24.96 -0.94 6.50
C LEU A 87 25.89 -0.65 7.69
N ASN A 88 25.70 0.49 8.36
CA ASN A 88 26.47 0.85 9.54
C ASN A 88 26.16 -0.03 10.76
N LYS A 89 24.89 -0.44 10.94
CA LYS A 89 24.48 -1.37 12.02
C LYS A 89 25.05 -2.78 11.84
N ASN A 90 25.30 -3.20 10.61
CA ASN A 90 25.89 -4.51 10.30
C ASN A 90 27.43 -4.51 10.32
N GLY A 91 28.06 -3.34 10.54
CA GLY A 91 29.50 -3.15 10.60
C GLY A 91 30.10 -3.10 12.01
N GLN A 92 29.30 -3.32 13.06
CA GLN A 92 29.71 -3.48 14.47
C GLN A 92 29.44 -4.90 14.96
#